data_AF-A0A182ULB1-F1
#
_entry.id   AF-A0A182ULB1-F1
#
_cell.length_a   1.000
_cell.length_b   1.000
_cell.length_c   1.000
_cell.angle_alpha   90.00
_cell.angle_beta   90.00
_cell.angle_gamma   90.00
#
_symmetry.space_group_name_H-M   'P 1'
#
loop_
_entity.id
_entity.type
_entity.pdbx_description
1 polymer ?
#
loop_
_entity_poly.entity_id
_entity_poly.type
_entity_poly.pdbx_seq_one_letter_code
_entity_poly.pdbx_strand_id
1 'polypeptide(L)'
;MSLVKISGAFRLYDVDNDGFITRDEMYNIVDAIYQMVGQQPQSEDDNTPQKRVDKIFDQMDKNHDDRLTLEEFREGSKADPRIVQALSLGGD
;
A
#
# COMPACT_ATOMS: atom_id res chain seq x y z
N MET A 1 2.19 -12.90 -10.06
CA MET A 1 1.96 -11.47 -10.35
C MET A 1 2.85 -11.08 -11.53
N SER A 2 2.31 -10.61 -12.65
CA SER A 2 3.13 -10.11 -13.78
C SER A 2 3.72 -8.74 -13.42
N LEU A 3 4.95 -8.42 -13.85
CA LEU A 3 5.62 -7.13 -13.60
C LEU A 3 4.71 -5.92 -13.90
N VAL A 4 3.92 -6.00 -14.97
CA VAL A 4 2.96 -4.98 -15.39
C VAL A 4 1.95 -4.62 -14.30
N LYS A 5 1.48 -5.60 -13.52
CA LYS A 5 0.52 -5.38 -12.42
C LYS A 5 1.16 -4.67 -11.24
N ILE A 6 2.44 -4.93 -10.97
CA ILE A 6 3.18 -4.30 -9.87
C ILE A 6 3.46 -2.85 -10.21
N SER A 7 3.90 -2.56 -11.44
CA SER A 7 4.12 -1.18 -11.91
C SER A 7 2.83 -0.37 -11.93
N GLY A 8 1.71 -0.97 -12.36
CA GLY A 8 0.40 -0.33 -12.33
C GLY A 8 -0.06 -0.02 -10.91
N ALA A 9 0.08 -0.98 -9.99
CA ALA A 9 -0.22 -0.77 -8.58
C ALA A 9 0.67 0.32 -7.97
N PHE A 10 1.98 0.26 -8.18
CA PHE A 10 2.92 1.28 -7.70
C PHE A 10 2.48 2.70 -8.07
N ARG A 11 2.07 2.87 -9.33
CA ARG A 11 1.62 4.16 -9.87
C ARG A 11 0.24 4.62 -9.39
N LEU A 12 -0.57 3.71 -8.84
CA LEU A 12 -1.81 4.08 -8.15
C LEU A 12 -1.51 4.63 -6.75
N TYR A 13 -0.45 4.14 -6.12
CA TYR A 13 -0.03 4.56 -4.78
C TYR A 13 0.85 5.80 -4.79
N ASP A 14 1.71 5.96 -5.80
CA ASP A 14 2.51 7.17 -6.05
C ASP A 14 1.63 8.27 -6.66
N VAL A 15 1.06 9.09 -5.78
CA VAL A 15 0.07 10.13 -6.14
C VAL A 15 0.77 11.27 -6.85
N ASP A 16 1.94 11.68 -6.36
CA ASP A 16 2.71 12.79 -6.93
C ASP A 16 3.55 12.37 -8.16
N ASN A 17 3.70 11.06 -8.40
CA ASN A 17 4.50 10.49 -9.49
C ASN A 17 6.00 10.86 -9.39
N ASP A 18 6.52 10.99 -8.16
CA ASP A 18 7.94 11.26 -7.89
C ASP A 18 8.79 9.97 -8.01
N GLY A 19 8.15 8.81 -8.16
CA GLY A 19 8.82 7.51 -8.25
C GLY A 19 9.08 6.86 -6.89
N PHE A 20 8.48 7.40 -5.83
CA PHE A 20 8.56 6.91 -4.45
C PHE A 20 7.18 6.93 -3.83
N ILE A 21 6.82 5.87 -3.09
CA ILE A 21 5.59 5.86 -2.30
C ILE A 21 5.93 6.21 -0.86
N THR A 22 5.35 7.29 -0.36
CA THR A 22 5.44 7.67 1.05
C THR A 22 4.31 7.07 1.87
N ARG A 23 4.48 7.03 3.21
CA ARG A 23 3.42 6.57 4.13
C ARG A 23 2.13 7.37 3.93
N ASP A 24 2.27 8.68 3.74
CA ASP A 24 1.16 9.62 3.56
C ASP A 24 0.37 9.32 2.29
N GLU A 25 1.05 9.07 1.17
CA GLU A 25 0.40 8.68 -0.08
C GLU A 25 -0.32 7.34 0.03
N MET A 26 0.31 6.37 0.71
CA MET A 26 -0.30 5.07 0.98
C MET A 26 -1.59 5.22 1.81
N TYR A 27 -1.59 6.12 2.79
CA TYR A 27 -2.79 6.47 3.55
C TYR A 27 -3.86 7.12 2.70
N ASN A 28 -3.47 8.12 1.91
CA ASN A 28 -4.40 8.92 1.15
C ASN A 28 -5.17 8.06 0.13
N ILE A 29 -4.48 7.10 -0.50
CA ILE A 29 -5.11 6.15 -1.43
C ILE A 29 -6.04 5.18 -0.69
N VAL A 30 -5.59 4.61 0.42
CA VAL A 30 -6.42 3.68 1.22
C VAL A 30 -7.68 4.41 1.73
N ASP A 31 -7.53 5.60 2.28
CA ASP A 31 -8.65 6.44 2.75
C ASP A 31 -9.60 6.80 1.60
N ALA A 32 -9.08 7.21 0.45
CA ALA A 32 -9.89 7.52 -0.73
C ALA A 32 -10.70 6.31 -1.22
N ILE A 33 -10.12 5.11 -1.21
CA ILE A 33 -10.83 3.86 -1.55
C ILE A 33 -11.96 3.60 -0.54
N TYR A 34 -11.70 3.77 0.76
CA TYR A 34 -12.72 3.62 1.80
C TYR A 34 -13.87 4.64 1.64
N GLN A 35 -13.56 5.90 1.34
CA GLN A 35 -14.55 6.94 1.04
C GLN A 35 -15.39 6.59 -0.19
N MET A 36 -14.77 6.01 -1.24
CA MET A 36 -15.46 5.62 -2.48
C MET A 36 -16.35 4.39 -2.33
N VAL A 37 -15.92 3.39 -1.56
CA VAL A 37 -16.66 2.13 -1.37
C VAL A 37 -17.75 2.27 -0.29
N GLY A 38 -17.71 3.34 0.53
CA GLY A 38 -18.72 3.62 1.56
C GLY A 38 -18.70 2.63 2.73
N GLN A 39 -17.69 1.76 2.80
CA GLN A 39 -17.45 0.88 3.94
C GLN A 39 -16.69 1.68 5.00
N GLN A 40 -17.38 2.06 6.07
CA GLN A 40 -16.71 2.63 7.24
C GLN A 40 -15.76 1.55 7.81
N PRO A 41 -14.55 1.94 8.29
CA PRO A 41 -13.67 0.99 8.95
C PRO A 41 -14.43 0.36 10.11
N GLN A 42 -14.64 -0.96 10.06
CA GLN A 42 -15.18 -1.69 11.21
C GLN A 42 -14.24 -1.44 12.38
N SER A 43 -14.76 -0.72 13.37
CA SER A 43 -14.10 -0.40 14.63
C SER A 43 -13.75 -1.67 15.38
N GLU A 44 -12.61 -2.26 15.05
CA GLU A 44 -11.89 -3.18 15.93
C GLU A 44 -10.51 -2.55 16.17
N ASP A 45 -10.33 -2.00 17.38
CA ASP A 45 -9.28 -1.11 17.90
C ASP A 45 -7.81 -1.50 17.63
N ASP A 46 -7.53 -2.67 17.04
CA ASP A 46 -6.17 -3.13 16.68
C ASP A 46 -5.92 -3.25 15.17
N ASN A 47 -6.94 -3.02 14.33
CA ASN A 47 -6.89 -3.20 12.87
C ASN A 47 -7.22 -1.93 12.07
N THR A 48 -6.84 -0.75 12.58
CA THR A 48 -6.98 0.46 11.77
C THR A 48 -6.18 0.33 10.46
N PRO A 49 -6.70 0.85 9.33
CA PRO A 49 -5.94 0.88 8.08
C PRO A 49 -4.61 1.59 8.27
N GLN A 50 -4.56 2.56 9.19
CA GLN A 50 -3.34 3.14 9.76
C GLN A 50 -2.31 2.12 10.22
N LYS A 51 -2.53 1.43 11.32
CA LYS A 51 -1.53 0.49 11.84
C LYS A 51 -1.14 -0.60 10.83
N ARG A 52 -2.06 -1.00 9.94
CA ARG A 52 -1.77 -1.99 8.89
C ARG A 52 -0.80 -1.45 7.84
N VAL A 53 -1.06 -0.28 7.30
CA VAL A 53 -0.17 0.38 6.33
C VAL A 53 1.20 0.60 6.95
N ASP A 54 1.27 1.11 8.19
CA ASP A 54 2.53 1.40 8.86
C ASP A 54 3.41 0.14 9.01
N LYS A 55 2.81 -0.98 9.46
CA LYS A 55 3.51 -2.28 9.57
C LYS A 55 3.98 -2.83 8.23
N ILE A 56 3.20 -2.63 7.18
CA ILE A 56 3.51 -3.08 5.83
C ILE A 56 4.65 -2.25 5.26
N PHE A 57 4.55 -0.92 5.42
CA PHE A 57 5.55 0.03 4.97
C PHE A 57 6.90 -0.28 5.62
N ASP A 58 6.94 -0.40 6.94
CA ASP A 58 8.17 -0.69 7.70
C ASP A 58 8.82 -2.03 7.32
N GLN A 59 8.03 -3.02 6.88
CA GLN A 59 8.55 -4.29 6.37
C GLN A 59 9.14 -4.20 4.96
N MET A 60 8.58 -3.32 4.12
CA MET A 60 9.00 -3.11 2.74
C MET A 60 10.18 -2.15 2.63
N ASP A 61 10.20 -1.12 3.47
CA ASP A 61 11.25 -0.10 3.55
C ASP A 61 12.52 -0.73 4.11
N LYS A 62 13.44 -1.14 3.23
CA LYS A 62 14.65 -1.88 3.63
C LYS A 62 15.75 -0.94 4.07
N ASN A 63 15.79 0.26 3.50
CA ASN A 63 16.74 1.30 3.84
C ASN A 63 16.24 2.22 4.95
N HIS A 64 14.97 2.10 5.38
CA HIS A 64 14.35 2.92 6.42
C HIS A 64 14.43 4.42 6.08
N ASP A 65 14.20 4.77 4.81
CA ASP A 65 14.21 6.16 4.32
C ASP A 65 12.80 6.78 4.28
N ASP A 66 11.80 6.07 4.83
CA ASP A 66 10.39 6.48 4.84
C ASP A 66 9.80 6.64 3.42
N ARG A 67 10.41 5.96 2.43
CA ARG A 67 10.06 6.00 1.01
C ARG A 67 10.22 4.62 0.39
N LEU A 68 9.18 4.10 -0.25
CA LEU A 68 9.26 2.84 -0.98
C LEU A 68 9.58 3.09 -2.45
N THR A 69 10.70 2.56 -2.90
CA THR A 69 11.03 2.50 -4.32
C THR A 69 10.24 1.40 -5.04
N LEU A 70 10.16 1.47 -6.38
CA LEU A 70 9.56 0.41 -7.19
C LEU A 70 10.20 -0.96 -6.93
N GLU A 71 11.51 -0.99 -6.67
CA GLU A 71 12.23 -2.22 -6.35
C GLU A 71 11.82 -2.78 -4.99
N GLU A 72 11.81 -1.96 -3.94
CA GLU A 72 11.37 -2.36 -2.60
C GLU A 72 9.92 -2.79 -2.58
N PHE A 73 9.06 -2.07 -3.29
CA PHE A 73 7.66 -2.43 -3.43
C PHE A 73 7.48 -3.77 -4.15
N ARG A 74 8.29 -4.02 -5.20
CA ARG A 74 8.29 -5.30 -5.94
C ARG A 74 8.82 -6.46 -5.10
N GLU A 75 9.89 -6.24 -4.35
CA GLU A 75 10.49 -7.22 -3.45
C GLU A 75 9.55 -7.52 -2.28
N GLY A 76 9.02 -6.48 -1.64
CA GLY A 76 8.02 -6.53 -0.59
C GLY A 76 6.78 -7.30 -1.02
N SER A 77 6.20 -6.95 -2.18
CA SER A 77 5.04 -7.65 -2.75
C SER A 77 5.29 -9.13 -3.05
N LYS A 78 6.55 -9.56 -3.23
CA LYS A 78 6.91 -10.98 -3.37
C LYS A 78 7.13 -11.64 -2.01
N ALA A 79 7.67 -10.90 -1.05
CA ALA A 79 8.02 -11.39 0.27
C ALA A 79 6.80 -11.55 1.18
N ASP A 80 5.81 -10.66 1.09
CA ASP A 80 4.60 -10.73 1.90
C ASP A 80 3.31 -10.74 1.06
N PRO A 81 2.53 -11.84 1.09
CA PRO A 81 1.30 -11.95 0.32
C PRO A 81 0.18 -11.00 0.79
N ARG A 82 0.28 -10.43 2.00
CA ARG A 82 -0.71 -9.47 2.52
C ARG A 82 -0.64 -8.14 1.78
N ILE A 83 0.54 -7.79 1.27
CA ILE A 83 0.73 -6.60 0.42
C ILE A 83 -0.09 -6.78 -0.85
N VAL A 84 0.04 -7.94 -1.49
CA VAL A 84 -0.74 -8.28 -2.70
C VAL A 84 -2.24 -8.25 -2.42
N GLN A 85 -2.68 -8.67 -1.22
CA GLN A 85 -4.07 -8.56 -0.81
C GLN A 85 -4.51 -7.10 -0.59
N ALA A 86 -3.70 -6.27 0.07
CA ALA A 86 -3.96 -4.84 0.23
C ALA A 86 -4.08 -4.13 -1.13
N LEU A 87 -3.28 -4.54 -2.11
CA LEU A 87 -3.34 -4.05 -3.49
C LEU A 87 -4.53 -4.63 -4.28
N SER A 88 -5.00 -5.84 -3.92
CA SER A 88 -6.12 -6.52 -4.60
C SER A 88 -7.48 -6.24 -3.97
N LEU A 89 -7.54 -5.52 -2.85
CA LEU A 89 -8.76 -5.29 -2.04
C LEU A 89 -9.84 -4.41 -2.69
N GLY A 90 -9.77 -4.21 -4.01
CA GLY A 90 -10.86 -3.74 -4.87
C GLY A 90 -11.49 -4.85 -5.73
N GLY A 91 -11.38 -6.12 -5.33
CA GLY A 91 -11.92 -7.24 -6.09
C GLY A 91 -12.27 -8.47 -5.25
N ASP A 92 -13.45 -8.44 -4.64
CA ASP A 92 -14.41 -9.55 -4.66
C ASP A 92 -15.77 -8.99 -5.07
#